data_AF-A0A9D1RHA8-F1
#
_entry.id   AF-A0A9D1RHA8-F1
#
_cell.length_a   1.000
_cell.length_b   1.000
_cell.length_c   1.000
_cell.angle_alpha   90.00
_cell.angle_beta   90.00
_cell.angle_gamma   90.00
#
_symmetry.space_group_name_H-M   'P 1'
#
loop_
_entity.id
_entity.type
_entity.pdbx_description
1 polymer ?
#
loop_
_entity_poly.entity_id
_entity_poly.type
_entity_poly.pdbx_seq_one_letter_code
_entity_poly.pdbx_strand_id
1 'polypeptide(L)'
;RPKDQSKVTGAPTYKVGNTYTLQTNVKVRTGAGTNYAQKSVSQLTADGKKNATAKSGGAVLKKGTKVTAKAVKTVSGDIWLQIPSGWVAAYYDGDTYIK
;
A
#
# COMPACT_ATOMS: atom_id res chain seq x y z
N ARG A 1 14.29 -31.02 13.74
CA ARG A 1 13.60 -30.45 12.56
C ARG A 1 13.97 -28.97 12.44
N PRO A 2 14.91 -28.59 11.56
CA PRO A 2 15.11 -27.19 11.22
C PRO A 2 13.82 -26.69 10.57
N LYS A 3 13.25 -25.59 11.06
CA LYS A 3 12.19 -24.87 10.33
C LYS A 3 12.88 -24.24 9.12
N ASP A 4 12.55 -24.75 7.93
CA ASP A 4 12.98 -24.22 6.64
C ASP A 4 13.04 -22.68 6.64
N GLN A 5 14.27 -22.16 6.61
CA GLN A 5 14.61 -20.78 6.32
C GLN A 5 14.58 -20.55 4.80
N SER A 6 13.45 -20.81 4.15
CA SER A 6 13.24 -20.54 2.72
C SER A 6 12.08 -19.59 2.50
N LYS A 7 12.09 -18.45 3.22
CA LYS A 7 11.39 -17.23 2.76
C LYS A 7 12.39 -16.09 2.62
N VAL A 8 13.46 -16.32 1.85
CA VAL A 8 14.23 -15.21 1.24
C VAL A 8 13.42 -14.66 0.07
N THR A 9 12.20 -14.18 0.34
CA THR A 9 11.55 -13.23 -0.57
C THR A 9 12.07 -11.87 -0.15
N GLY A 10 13.18 -11.45 -0.76
CA GLY A 10 13.65 -10.07 -0.63
C GLY A 10 12.50 -9.11 -0.90
N ALA A 11 12.44 -8.02 -0.14
CA ALA A 11 11.35 -7.05 -0.27
C ALA A 11 11.22 -6.61 -1.74
N PRO A 12 10.00 -6.59 -2.31
CA PRO A 12 9.79 -6.25 -3.71
C PRO A 12 10.29 -4.83 -3.99
N THR A 13 11.02 -4.66 -5.09
CA THR A 13 11.51 -3.34 -5.49
C THR A 13 10.44 -2.61 -6.30
N TYR A 14 9.99 -1.46 -5.81
CA TYR A 14 9.07 -0.59 -6.53
C TYR A 14 9.81 0.61 -7.13
N LYS A 15 9.35 1.06 -8.30
CA LYS A 15 9.91 2.20 -9.03
C LYS A 15 8.85 3.30 -9.10
N VAL A 16 9.29 4.53 -8.86
CA VAL A 16 8.45 5.72 -9.06
C VAL A 16 8.10 5.85 -10.54
N GLY A 17 6.88 6.28 -10.83
CA GLY A 17 6.31 6.40 -12.18
C GLY A 17 5.60 5.14 -12.67
N ASN A 18 5.85 3.98 -12.06
CA ASN A 18 5.19 2.74 -12.45
C ASN A 18 3.80 2.59 -11.81
N THR A 19 2.93 1.89 -12.52
CA THR A 19 1.61 1.51 -12.02
C THR A 19 1.63 0.07 -11.56
N TYR A 20 1.07 -0.15 -10.37
CA TYR A 20 1.01 -1.44 -9.71
C TYR A 20 -0.42 -1.80 -9.35
N THR A 21 -0.69 -3.10 -9.19
CA THR A 21 -2.02 -3.62 -8.88
C THR A 21 -2.07 -4.16 -7.46
N LEU A 22 -3.07 -3.71 -6.72
CA LEU A 22 -3.35 -4.17 -5.36
C LEU A 22 -3.75 -5.65 -5.34
N GLN A 23 -3.06 -6.44 -4.53
CA GLN A 23 -3.33 -7.86 -4.35
C GLN A 23 -4.32 -8.13 -3.21
N THR A 24 -4.52 -7.13 -2.34
CA THR A 24 -5.46 -7.17 -1.22
C THR A 24 -6.04 -5.78 -0.96
N ASN A 25 -6.96 -5.68 0.00
CA ASN A 25 -7.52 -4.41 0.43
C ASN A 25 -6.51 -3.65 1.30
N VAL A 26 -6.13 -2.43 0.89
CA VAL A 26 -5.15 -1.62 1.62
C VAL A 26 -5.75 -0.31 2.11
N LYS A 27 -5.30 0.13 3.28
CA LYS A 27 -5.69 1.41 3.86
C LYS A 27 -4.84 2.54 3.26
N VAL A 28 -5.47 3.66 2.92
CA VAL A 28 -4.77 4.87 2.47
C VAL A 28 -4.49 5.75 3.69
N ARG A 29 -3.23 6.08 3.93
CA ARG A 29 -2.75 6.87 5.08
C ARG A 29 -2.18 8.22 4.66
N THR A 30 -2.04 9.13 5.61
CA THR A 30 -1.44 10.45 5.40
C THR A 30 0.09 10.42 5.27
N GLY A 31 0.74 9.35 5.75
CA GLY A 31 2.18 9.16 5.67
C GLY A 31 2.59 7.69 5.57
N ALA A 32 3.88 7.46 5.29
CA ALA A 32 4.49 6.14 5.23
C ALA A 32 4.70 5.58 6.65
N GLY A 33 3.79 4.71 7.09
CA GLY A 33 3.85 4.08 8.39
C GLY A 33 2.47 3.81 8.99
N THR A 34 2.38 2.86 9.90
CA THR A 34 1.14 2.54 10.63
C THR A 34 0.78 3.58 11.69
N ASN A 35 1.72 4.45 12.07
CA ASN A 35 1.52 5.56 13.01
C ASN A 35 0.76 6.76 12.40
N TYR A 36 0.64 6.82 11.07
CA TYR A 36 -0.06 7.91 10.38
C TYR A 36 -1.56 7.63 10.28
N ALA A 37 -2.38 8.66 10.48
CA ALA A 37 -3.82 8.56 10.37
C ALA A 37 -4.28 8.06 8.99
N GLN A 38 -5.36 7.28 8.96
CA GLN A 38 -6.01 6.86 7.72
C GLN A 38 -6.76 8.05 7.11
N LYS A 39 -6.61 8.26 5.81
CA LYS A 39 -7.37 9.28 5.07
C LYS A 39 -8.82 8.86 4.92
N SER A 40 -9.74 9.81 4.81
CA SER A 40 -11.13 9.52 4.45
C SER A 40 -11.27 9.32 2.94
N VAL A 41 -12.36 8.66 2.50
CA VAL A 41 -12.66 8.49 1.06
C VAL A 41 -12.82 9.86 0.38
N SER A 42 -13.38 10.85 1.07
CA SER A 42 -13.56 12.22 0.55
C SER A 42 -12.24 12.92 0.18
N GLN A 43 -11.13 12.53 0.81
CA GLN A 43 -9.78 13.10 0.58
C GLN A 43 -8.97 12.38 -0.52
N LEU A 44 -9.54 11.35 -1.16
CA LEU A 44 -8.91 10.66 -2.29
C LEU A 44 -9.17 11.42 -3.60
N THR A 45 -8.46 11.05 -4.67
CA THR A 45 -8.80 11.48 -6.03
C THR A 45 -10.13 10.87 -6.49
N ALA A 46 -10.75 11.41 -7.55
CA ALA A 46 -12.01 10.88 -8.08
C ALA A 46 -11.93 9.36 -8.40
N ASP A 47 -10.84 8.91 -9.02
CA ASP A 47 -10.64 7.49 -9.30
C ASP A 47 -10.32 6.68 -8.04
N GLY A 48 -9.58 7.27 -7.09
CA GLY A 48 -9.36 6.68 -5.78
C GLY A 48 -10.68 6.45 -5.04
N LYS A 49 -11.63 7.37 -5.12
CA LYS A 49 -12.97 7.25 -4.53
C LYS A 49 -13.76 6.10 -5.13
N LYS A 50 -13.77 5.98 -6.47
CA LYS A 50 -14.47 4.88 -7.17
C LYS A 50 -13.97 3.49 -6.76
N ASN A 51 -12.67 3.40 -6.48
CA ASN A 51 -11.99 2.15 -6.14
C ASN A 51 -11.76 1.94 -4.63
N ALA A 52 -12.22 2.87 -3.79
CA ALA A 52 -12.12 2.77 -2.35
C ALA A 52 -13.48 2.48 -1.70
N THR A 53 -13.44 1.94 -0.50
CA THR A 53 -14.57 1.86 0.42
C THR A 53 -14.26 2.64 1.69
N ALA A 54 -15.30 3.20 2.31
CA ALA A 54 -15.22 3.74 3.65
C ALA A 54 -15.37 2.58 4.64
N LYS A 55 -14.25 2.02 5.11
CA LYS A 55 -14.25 0.93 6.09
C LYS A 55 -13.39 1.31 7.29
N SER A 56 -13.87 1.00 8.50
CA SER A 56 -13.19 1.31 9.76
C SER A 56 -12.86 2.80 9.92
N GLY A 57 -13.75 3.69 9.47
CA GLY A 57 -13.59 5.14 9.62
C GLY A 57 -12.67 5.81 8.58
N GLY A 58 -12.18 5.09 7.57
CA GLY A 58 -11.32 5.68 6.53
C GLY A 58 -11.39 4.99 5.17
N ALA A 59 -10.56 5.46 4.24
CA ALA A 59 -10.41 4.98 2.89
C ALA A 59 -9.64 3.66 2.83
N VAL A 60 -10.25 2.65 2.23
CA VAL A 60 -9.63 1.35 1.93
C VAL A 60 -9.77 1.07 0.45
N LEU A 61 -8.65 1.02 -0.28
CA LEU A 61 -8.65 0.64 -1.70
C LEU A 61 -8.89 -0.86 -1.82
N LYS A 62 -9.74 -1.23 -2.78
CA LYS A 62 -10.09 -2.62 -3.05
C LYS A 62 -8.94 -3.36 -3.75
N LYS A 63 -8.83 -4.66 -3.50
CA LYS A 63 -8.03 -5.57 -4.33
C LYS A 63 -8.35 -5.37 -5.82
N GLY A 64 -7.33 -5.43 -6.67
CA GLY A 64 -7.42 -5.22 -8.11
C GLY A 64 -7.32 -3.76 -8.54
N THR A 65 -7.28 -2.82 -7.59
CA THR A 65 -7.11 -1.40 -7.90
C THR A 65 -5.70 -1.14 -8.41
N LYS A 66 -5.60 -0.43 -9.54
CA LYS A 66 -4.33 0.04 -10.09
C LYS A 66 -3.94 1.37 -9.45
N VAL A 67 -2.71 1.45 -8.96
CA VAL A 67 -2.16 2.63 -8.30
C VAL A 67 -0.81 2.99 -8.89
N THR A 68 -0.62 4.27 -9.19
CA THR A 68 0.66 4.78 -9.69
C THR A 68 1.54 5.22 -8.54
N ALA A 69 2.78 4.71 -8.49
CA ALA A 69 3.77 5.08 -7.50
C ALA A 69 4.33 6.48 -7.80
N LYS A 70 4.03 7.46 -6.94
CA LYS A 70 4.62 8.80 -6.95
C LYS A 70 5.91 8.88 -6.14
N ALA A 71 6.00 8.08 -5.08
CA ALA A 71 7.21 7.94 -4.28
C ALA A 71 7.19 6.54 -3.64
N VAL A 72 8.36 6.06 -3.27
CA VAL A 72 8.54 4.81 -2.54
C VAL A 72 9.36 5.13 -1.30
N LYS A 73 8.91 4.67 -0.13
CA LYS A 73 9.63 4.87 1.12
C LYS A 73 9.69 3.56 1.89
N THR A 74 10.89 3.19 2.32
CA THR A 74 11.10 2.03 3.18
C THR A 74 11.22 2.50 4.63
N VAL A 75 10.44 1.92 5.52
CA VAL A 75 10.41 2.24 6.95
C VAL A 75 10.53 0.93 7.71
N SER A 76 11.64 0.73 8.43
CA SER A 76 11.87 -0.47 9.25
C SER A 76 11.73 -1.82 8.51
N GLY A 77 12.02 -1.85 7.20
CA GLY A 77 11.86 -3.05 6.36
C GLY A 77 10.52 -3.14 5.63
N ASP A 78 9.53 -2.33 6.00
CA ASP A 78 8.26 -2.21 5.29
C ASP A 78 8.36 -1.19 4.16
N ILE A 79 7.71 -1.46 3.03
CA ILE A 79 7.70 -0.57 1.87
C ILE A 79 6.33 0.09 1.73
N TRP A 80 6.37 1.41 1.67
CA TRP A 80 5.22 2.29 1.50
C TRP A 80 5.26 2.94 0.13
N LEU A 81 4.15 2.86 -0.59
CA LEU A 81 3.96 3.54 -1.87
C LEU A 81 3.16 4.80 -1.64
N GLN A 82 3.68 5.93 -2.10
CA GLN A 82 2.89 7.15 -2.25
C GLN A 82 2.14 7.08 -3.57
N ILE A 83 0.84 7.27 -3.52
CA ILE A 83 -0.08 7.35 -4.64
C ILE A 83 -0.68 8.77 -4.66
N PRO A 84 -1.32 9.24 -5.75
CA PRO A 84 -1.95 10.55 -5.79
C PRO A 84 -2.92 10.82 -4.62
N SER A 85 -3.54 9.77 -4.11
CA SER A 85 -4.50 9.84 -3.02
C SER A 85 -3.90 9.76 -1.61
N GLY A 86 -2.62 9.40 -1.42
CA GLY A 86 -1.99 9.21 -0.10
C GLY A 86 -0.92 8.13 -0.08
N TRP A 87 -0.64 7.54 1.08
CA TRP A 87 0.33 6.45 1.24
C TRP A 87 -0.36 5.10 1.47
N VAL A 88 0.14 4.05 0.84
CA VAL A 88 -0.37 2.67 0.98
C VAL A 88 0.78 1.72 1.29
N ALA A 89 0.50 0.67 2.07
CA ALA A 89 1.46 -0.40 2.31
C ALA A 89 1.60 -1.25 1.03
N ALA A 90 2.81 -1.33 0.51
CA ALA A 90 3.15 -2.16 -0.65
C ALA A 90 3.75 -3.49 -0.20
N TYR A 91 4.61 -3.43 0.81
CA TYR A 91 5.19 -4.58 1.50
C TYR A 91 5.13 -4.31 3.01
N TYR A 92 4.59 -5.24 3.78
CA TYR A 92 4.44 -5.09 5.23
C TYR A 92 4.59 -6.45 5.90
N ASP A 93 5.44 -6.53 6.92
CA ASP A 93 5.64 -7.73 7.76
C ASP A 93 5.92 -9.02 6.96
N GLY A 94 6.70 -8.92 5.89
CA GLY A 94 7.05 -10.08 5.06
C GLY A 94 6.05 -10.42 3.95
N ASP A 95 4.93 -9.68 3.87
CA ASP A 95 3.86 -9.91 2.89
C ASP A 95 3.79 -8.80 1.84
N THR A 96 3.54 -9.20 0.59
CA THR A 96 3.42 -8.30 -0.56
C THR A 96 1.96 -7.97 -0.86
N TYR A 97 1.60 -6.71 -0.69
CA TYR A 97 0.24 -6.20 -0.87
C TYR A 97 0.02 -5.63 -2.29
N ILE A 98 1.10 -5.27 -2.99
CA ILE A 98 1.07 -4.62 -4.31
C ILE A 98 2.05 -5.33 -5.24
N LYS A 99 1.65 -5.63 -6.48
CA LYS A 99 2.50 -6.23 -7.52
C LYS A 99 2.42 -5.49 -8.84
#